data_AF-A0A384CG15-F1
#
_entry.id   AF-A0A384CG15-F1
#
_cell.length_a   1.000
_cell.length_b   1.000
_cell.length_c   1.000
_cell.angle_alpha   90.00
_cell.angle_beta   90.00
_cell.angle_gamma   90.00
#
_symmetry.space_group_name_H-M   'P 1'
#
loop_
_entity.id
_entity.type
_entity.pdbx_description
1 polymer ?
#
loop_
_entity_poly.entity_id
_entity_poly.type
_entity_poly.pdbx_seq_one_letter_code
_entity_poly.pdbx_strand_id
1 'polypeptide(L)'
;MTLRMLWAGRAKGVLGSWGIICLVIFLLLQQPGVHSKCYFQAQAPCHYEGKYFTLGESWLRKDCFHCTCLHPVGVGCCDTSQHPIDFPAGCEVRQEAGTCQFSLVQKSDPRLPCKGGGPDPEWGSANTPAPGAPAPHSS
;
A
#
# COMPACT_ATOMS: atom_id res chain seq x y z
N MET A 1 -22.17 55.97 8.09
CA MET A 1 -21.83 55.00 9.14
C MET A 1 -20.54 54.30 8.75
N THR A 2 -19.47 54.67 9.44
CA THR A 2 -18.14 54.08 9.36
C THR A 2 -18.12 52.73 10.07
N LEU A 3 -17.55 51.70 9.45
CA LEU A 3 -16.59 50.85 10.15
C LEU A 3 -15.60 50.24 9.15
N ARG A 4 -14.46 50.92 9.02
CA ARG A 4 -13.23 50.31 8.50
C ARG A 4 -12.84 49.22 9.49
N MET A 5 -12.84 47.97 9.07
CA MET A 5 -12.02 46.95 9.74
C MET A 5 -10.65 46.95 9.07
N LEU A 6 -9.80 47.89 9.51
CA LEU A 6 -8.38 47.64 9.54
C LEU A 6 -8.14 46.66 10.69
N TRP A 7 -7.70 45.45 10.36
CA TRP A 7 -6.83 44.71 11.27
C TRP A 7 -5.66 44.13 10.48
N ALA A 8 -4.66 44.97 10.26
CA ALA A 8 -3.30 44.53 10.00
C ALA A 8 -2.73 44.01 11.34
N GLY A 9 -3.14 42.80 11.72
CA GLY A 9 -2.52 42.06 12.80
C GLY A 9 -1.36 41.25 12.25
N ARG A 10 -0.15 41.82 12.24
CA ARG A 10 1.08 41.06 12.03
C ARG A 10 1.27 40.15 13.24
N ALA A 11 0.65 38.97 13.21
CA ALA A 11 0.84 37.94 14.22
C ALA A 11 2.21 37.30 14.04
N LYS A 12 3.25 37.99 14.52
CA LYS A 12 4.54 37.38 14.84
C LYS A 12 4.35 36.61 16.16
N GLY A 13 3.52 35.57 16.13
CA GLY A 13 3.30 34.67 17.25
C GLY A 13 4.21 33.48 17.09
N VAL A 14 5.21 33.35 17.96
CA VAL A 14 5.88 32.08 18.22
C VAL A 14 4.78 31.05 18.41
N LEU A 15 4.72 30.06 17.51
CA LEU A 15 3.75 28.98 17.60
C LEU A 15 3.98 28.33 18.98
N GLY A 16 3.10 28.62 19.95
CA GLY A 16 3.20 28.01 21.27
C GLY A 16 3.23 26.50 21.13
N SER A 17 3.85 25.80 22.09
CA SER A 17 4.02 24.34 22.08
C SER A 17 2.78 23.58 21.58
N TRP A 18 1.59 24.04 21.96
CA TRP A 18 0.31 23.49 21.51
C TRP A 18 0.06 23.57 19.99
N GLY A 19 0.39 24.68 19.36
CA GLY A 19 0.25 24.84 17.90
C GLY A 19 1.24 23.97 17.12
N ILE A 20 2.44 23.75 17.66
CA ILE A 20 3.42 22.83 17.08
C ILE A 20 2.91 21.39 17.20
N ILE A 21 2.36 21.01 18.36
CA ILE A 21 1.76 19.70 18.58
C ILE A 21 0.58 19.46 17.62
N CYS A 22 -0.33 20.42 17.46
CA CYS A 22 -1.44 20.31 16.51
C CYS A 22 -0.98 20.15 15.06
N LEU A 23 0.05 20.89 14.63
CA LEU A 23 0.63 20.74 13.29
C LEU A 23 1.23 19.36 13.08
N VAL A 24 2.00 18.84 14.04
CA VAL A 24 2.63 17.51 13.95
C VAL A 24 1.57 16.41 13.85
N ILE A 25 0.50 16.49 14.66
CA ILE A 25 -0.62 15.53 14.61
C ILE A 25 -1.30 15.57 13.24
N PHE A 26 -1.52 16.76 12.68
CA PHE A 26 -2.12 16.91 11.36
C PHE A 26 -1.24 16.30 10.26
N LEU A 27 0.08 16.51 10.33
CA LEU A 27 1.04 15.91 9.41
C LEU A 27 1.09 14.38 9.51
N LEU A 28 1.01 13.80 10.72
CA LEU A 28 0.99 12.35 10.92
C LEU A 28 -0.29 11.72 10.35
N LEU A 29 -1.43 12.42 10.42
CA LEU A 29 -2.70 11.98 9.84
C LEU A 29 -2.71 12.01 8.30
N GLN A 30 -1.77 12.71 7.66
CA GLN A 30 -1.65 12.77 6.20
C GLN A 30 -0.81 11.65 5.60
N GLN A 31 -0.29 10.71 6.40
CA GLN A 31 0.45 9.57 5.85
C GLN A 31 -0.48 8.72 4.98
N PRO A 32 -0.17 8.53 3.68
CA PRO A 32 -0.94 7.65 2.82
C PRO A 32 -0.82 6.21 3.36
N GLY A 33 -1.91 5.72 3.95
CA GLY A 33 -2.00 4.34 4.40
C GLY A 33 -1.85 3.40 3.21
N VAL A 34 -1.13 2.30 3.40
CA VAL A 34 -1.12 1.17 2.47
C VAL A 34 -2.58 0.73 2.27
N HIS A 35 -3.12 0.95 1.07
CA HIS A 35 -4.52 0.64 0.77
C HIS A 35 -4.70 -0.86 0.57
N SER A 36 -4.59 -1.66 1.63
CA SER A 36 -5.13 -3.02 1.60
C SER A 36 -6.65 -2.94 1.69
N LYS A 37 -7.34 -3.21 0.59
CA LYS A 37 -8.80 -3.25 0.55
C LYS A 37 -9.26 -4.65 0.92
N CYS A 38 -9.90 -4.77 2.08
CA CYS A 38 -10.57 -6.00 2.48
C CYS A 38 -12.09 -5.80 2.48
N TYR A 39 -12.83 -6.83 2.12
CA TYR A 39 -14.28 -6.85 2.24
C TYR A 39 -14.79 -8.22 2.66
N PHE A 40 -15.98 -8.22 3.24
CA PHE A 40 -16.70 -9.43 3.61
C PHE A 40 -18.07 -9.42 2.94
N GLN A 41 -18.41 -10.52 2.27
CA GLN A 41 -19.70 -10.70 1.63
C GLN A 41 -20.46 -11.82 2.35
N ALA A 42 -21.45 -11.42 3.15
CA ALA A 42 -22.33 -12.35 3.83
C ALA A 42 -23.15 -13.18 2.83
N GLN A 43 -23.39 -14.45 3.14
CA GLN A 43 -24.20 -15.38 2.33
C GLN A 43 -23.70 -15.61 0.88
N ALA A 44 -22.50 -15.14 0.53
CA ALA A 44 -21.89 -15.47 -0.74
C ALA A 44 -21.52 -16.97 -0.79
N PRO A 45 -21.77 -17.65 -1.93
CA PRO A 45 -21.33 -19.03 -2.09
C PRO A 45 -19.80 -19.08 -2.19
N CYS A 46 -19.20 -20.09 -1.57
CA CYS A 46 -17.77 -20.39 -1.71
C CYS A 46 -17.50 -21.10 -3.04
N HIS A 47 -17.69 -20.38 -4.14
CA HIS A 47 -17.57 -20.90 -5.49
C HIS A 47 -16.82 -19.90 -6.37
N TYR A 48 -15.76 -20.36 -7.02
CA TYR A 48 -14.95 -19.53 -7.92
C TYR A 48 -14.43 -20.38 -9.08
N GLU A 49 -14.61 -19.89 -10.31
CA GLU A 49 -14.18 -20.54 -11.56
C GLU A 49 -14.57 -22.02 -11.69
N GLY A 50 -15.78 -22.39 -11.25
CA GLY A 50 -16.27 -23.76 -11.34
C GLY A 50 -15.86 -24.67 -10.19
N LYS A 51 -15.03 -24.18 -9.25
CA LYS A 51 -14.59 -24.92 -8.07
C LYS A 51 -15.33 -24.45 -6.82
N TYR A 52 -15.83 -25.41 -6.05
CA TYR A 52 -16.38 -25.17 -4.71
C TYR A 52 -15.28 -25.27 -3.65
N PHE A 53 -15.37 -24.39 -2.66
CA PHE A 53 -14.47 -24.32 -1.52
C PHE A 53 -15.26 -24.57 -0.23
N THR A 54 -14.66 -25.29 0.68
CA THR A 54 -15.18 -25.62 2.01
C THR A 54 -14.70 -24.61 3.05
N LEU A 55 -15.33 -24.62 4.23
CA LEU A 55 -14.99 -23.70 5.32
C LEU A 55 -13.48 -23.73 5.63
N GLY A 56 -12.87 -22.55 5.63
CA GLY A 56 -11.45 -22.35 5.91
C GLY A 56 -10.55 -22.44 4.68
N GLU A 57 -11.01 -22.98 3.56
CA GLU A 57 -10.22 -22.98 2.32
C GLU A 57 -10.12 -21.58 1.74
N SER A 58 -8.96 -21.28 1.15
CA SER A 58 -8.68 -20.02 0.50
C SER A 58 -8.30 -20.18 -0.97
N TRP A 59 -8.46 -19.11 -1.73
CA TRP A 59 -8.06 -19.04 -3.13
C TRP A 59 -7.63 -17.63 -3.51
N LEU A 60 -6.71 -17.55 -4.47
CA LEU A 60 -6.30 -16.30 -5.10
C LEU A 60 -7.12 -16.07 -6.37
N ARG A 61 -7.75 -14.91 -6.46
CA ARG A 61 -8.47 -14.48 -7.66
C ARG A 61 -7.54 -13.78 -8.66
N LYS A 62 -8.02 -13.62 -9.89
CA LYS A 62 -7.31 -12.92 -10.98
C LYS A 62 -7.05 -11.43 -10.71
N ASP A 63 -7.87 -10.82 -9.86
CA ASP A 63 -7.74 -9.43 -9.41
C ASP A 63 -6.92 -9.30 -8.11
N CYS A 64 -6.14 -10.33 -7.75
CA CYS A 64 -5.22 -10.32 -6.62
C CYS A 64 -5.87 -10.23 -5.23
N PHE A 65 -7.16 -10.53 -5.16
CA PHE A 65 -7.85 -10.77 -3.91
C PHE A 65 -7.60 -12.20 -3.44
N HIS A 66 -7.02 -12.34 -2.25
CA HIS A 66 -6.98 -13.61 -1.53
C HIS A 66 -8.26 -13.73 -0.72
N CYS A 67 -9.07 -14.71 -1.08
CA CYS A 67 -10.37 -14.97 -0.49
C CYS A 67 -10.34 -16.22 0.38
N THR A 68 -11.10 -16.21 1.48
CA THR A 68 -11.28 -17.36 2.36
C THR A 68 -12.77 -17.66 2.50
N CYS A 69 -13.13 -18.93 2.33
CA CYS A 69 -14.48 -19.41 2.56
C CYS A 69 -14.78 -19.44 4.05
N LEU A 70 -15.85 -18.76 4.44
CA LEU A 70 -16.36 -18.72 5.81
C LEU A 70 -17.77 -19.32 5.85
N HIS A 71 -18.07 -20.30 5.00
CA HIS A 71 -19.40 -20.92 4.93
C HIS A 71 -19.84 -21.48 6.30
N PRO A 72 -21.07 -21.22 6.77
CA PRO A 72 -22.22 -20.61 6.07
C PRO A 72 -22.30 -19.08 6.18
N VAL A 73 -21.34 -18.41 6.82
CA VAL A 73 -21.37 -16.97 7.10
C VAL A 73 -21.17 -16.16 5.81
N GLY A 74 -20.23 -16.54 4.96
CA GLY A 74 -19.96 -15.86 3.70
C GLY A 74 -18.54 -16.07 3.17
N VAL A 75 -18.02 -15.06 2.46
CA VAL A 75 -16.65 -15.05 1.90
C VAL A 75 -15.97 -13.74 2.27
N GLY A 76 -14.76 -13.83 2.84
CA GLY A 76 -13.90 -12.68 3.10
C GLY A 76 -12.79 -12.61 2.07
N CYS A 77 -12.51 -11.44 1.51
CA CYS A 77 -11.48 -11.24 0.50
C CYS A 77 -10.65 -10.00 0.82
N CYS A 78 -9.33 -10.10 0.66
CA CYS A 78 -8.39 -8.99 0.83
C CYS A 78 -7.51 -8.84 -0.39
N ASP A 79 -7.30 -7.60 -0.81
CA ASP A 79 -6.30 -7.26 -1.80
C ASP A 79 -4.90 -7.58 -1.25
N THR A 80 -4.19 -8.45 -1.96
CA THR A 80 -2.81 -8.87 -1.62
C THR A 80 -1.77 -8.26 -2.56
N SER A 81 -2.19 -7.41 -3.49
CA SER A 81 -1.29 -6.72 -4.40
C SER A 81 -0.38 -5.75 -3.63
N GLN A 82 0.92 -5.98 -3.72
CA GLN A 82 1.92 -5.09 -3.14
C GLN A 82 2.42 -4.16 -4.23
N HIS A 83 1.85 -2.96 -4.28
CA HIS A 83 2.25 -1.95 -5.25
C HIS A 83 3.40 -1.10 -4.69
N PRO A 84 4.54 -0.98 -5.41
CA PRO A 84 5.58 -0.01 -5.05
C PRO A 84 4.99 1.40 -5.05
N ILE A 85 5.13 2.11 -3.93
CA ILE A 85 4.60 3.48 -3.75
C ILE A 85 5.66 4.50 -4.16
N ASP A 86 6.90 4.26 -3.74
CA ASP A 86 8.03 5.15 -3.97
C ASP A 86 9.06 4.49 -4.88
N PHE A 87 9.26 5.05 -6.07
CA PHE A 87 10.25 4.57 -7.03
C PHE A 87 10.76 5.70 -7.94
N PRO A 88 11.96 5.58 -8.53
CA PRO A 88 12.54 6.63 -9.37
C PRO A 88 11.66 6.99 -10.57
N ALA A 89 11.69 8.25 -10.99
CA ALA A 89 10.88 8.74 -12.12
C ALA A 89 11.14 8.01 -13.46
N GLY A 90 12.32 7.41 -13.62
CA GLY A 90 12.69 6.58 -14.78
C GLY A 90 12.10 5.17 -14.78
N CYS A 91 11.38 4.80 -13.72
CA CYS A 91 10.77 3.48 -13.54
C CYS A 91 9.25 3.54 -13.67
N GLU A 92 8.66 2.41 -14.03
CA GLU A 92 7.22 2.18 -14.01
C GLU A 92 6.92 0.82 -13.37
N VAL A 93 5.76 0.71 -12.73
CA VAL A 93 5.30 -0.51 -12.09
C VAL A 93 4.61 -1.40 -13.13
N ARG A 94 5.03 -2.66 -13.19
CA ARG A 94 4.46 -3.68 -14.08
C ARG A 94 4.09 -4.93 -13.30
N GLN A 95 2.85 -5.36 -13.44
CA GLN A 95 2.41 -6.66 -12.94
C GLN A 95 3.06 -7.77 -13.76
N GLU A 96 3.61 -8.78 -13.07
CA GLU A 96 4.10 -9.98 -13.72
C GLU A 96 2.93 -10.84 -14.18
N ALA A 97 3.04 -11.39 -15.41
CA ALA A 97 1.94 -12.08 -16.05
C ALA A 97 1.54 -13.34 -15.27
N GLY A 98 0.25 -13.44 -14.92
CA GLY A 98 -0.28 -14.59 -14.21
C GLY A 98 0.06 -14.62 -12.71
N THR A 99 0.71 -13.58 -12.18
CA THR A 99 1.00 -13.45 -10.75
C THR A 99 0.42 -12.15 -10.20
N CYS A 100 0.38 -12.05 -8.87
CA CYS A 100 -0.01 -10.83 -8.16
C CYS A 100 1.22 -10.05 -7.66
N GLN A 101 2.35 -10.26 -8.32
CA GLN A 101 3.60 -9.57 -8.06
C GLN A 101 3.74 -8.37 -9.00
N PHE A 102 4.23 -7.28 -8.45
CA PHE A 102 4.48 -6.04 -9.17
C PHE A 102 5.98 -5.76 -9.15
N SER A 103 6.56 -5.52 -10.32
CA SER A 103 7.98 -5.27 -10.51
C SER A 103 8.20 -3.88 -11.08
N LEU A 104 9.35 -3.27 -10.79
CA LEU A 104 9.74 -2.01 -11.40
C LEU A 104 10.56 -2.29 -12.66
N VAL A 105 10.12 -1.74 -13.78
CA VAL A 105 10.82 -1.81 -15.07
C VAL A 105 11.16 -0.40 -15.55
N GLN A 106 12.16 -0.29 -16.42
CA GLN A 106 12.56 1.01 -16.94
C GLN A 106 11.54 1.51 -17.96
N LYS A 107 11.17 2.80 -17.88
CA LYS A 107 10.29 3.43 -18.89
C LYS A 107 10.89 3.42 -20.30
N SER A 108 12.23 3.46 -20.40
CA SER A 108 12.94 3.44 -21.68
C SER A 108 13.00 2.05 -22.32
N ASP A 109 13.06 0.99 -21.51
CA ASP A 109 13.00 -0.40 -21.96
C ASP A 109 12.31 -1.25 -20.89
N PRO A 110 11.01 -1.56 -21.05
CA PRO A 110 10.22 -2.34 -20.09
C PRO A 110 10.68 -3.79 -19.91
N ARG A 111 11.66 -4.26 -20.71
CA ARG A 111 12.28 -5.58 -20.54
C ARG A 111 13.41 -5.57 -19.52
N LEU A 112 13.92 -4.39 -19.17
CA LEU A 112 14.99 -4.24 -18.21
C LEU A 112 14.40 -3.95 -16.82
N PRO A 113 14.80 -4.70 -15.78
CA PRO A 113 14.43 -4.35 -14.43
C PRO A 113 15.01 -2.97 -14.10
N CYS A 114 14.24 -2.19 -13.34
CA CYS A 114 14.82 -1.04 -12.70
C CYS A 114 15.84 -1.52 -11.68
N LYS A 115 17.10 -1.18 -11.93
CA LYS A 115 18.10 -1.24 -10.88
C LYS A 115 17.72 -0.13 -9.92
N GLY A 116 17.37 -0.50 -8.68
CA GLY A 116 17.33 0.49 -7.62
C GLY A 116 18.62 1.28 -7.68
N GLY A 117 18.52 2.61 -7.72
CA GLY A 117 19.65 3.41 -7.27
C GLY A 117 20.06 2.83 -5.92
N GLY A 118 21.37 2.71 -5.69
CA GLY A 118 21.88 2.30 -4.37
C GLY A 118 21.16 3.07 -3.27
N PRO A 119 21.03 2.47 -2.07
CA PRO A 119 20.09 2.88 -1.03
C PRO A 119 20.04 4.40 -0.97
N ASP A 120 18.86 4.96 -1.25
CA ASP A 120 18.63 6.36 -0.94
C ASP A 120 18.86 6.48 0.58
N PRO A 121 19.83 7.27 1.07
CA PRO A 121 20.18 7.30 2.49
C PRO A 121 19.00 7.63 3.42
N GLU A 122 17.90 8.12 2.85
CA GLU A 122 16.69 8.52 3.55
C GLU A 122 15.69 7.36 3.78
N TRP A 123 15.74 6.27 2.99
CA TRP A 123 14.82 5.15 3.11
C TRP A 123 15.56 3.80 3.04
N GLY A 124 15.52 3.08 4.15
CA GLY A 124 16.14 1.76 4.27
C GLY A 124 15.65 0.79 3.19
N SER A 125 16.55 -0.07 2.70
CA SER A 125 16.25 -1.08 1.70
C SER A 125 15.06 -1.94 2.12
N ALA A 126 13.92 -1.78 1.44
CA ALA A 126 12.84 -2.74 1.54
C ALA A 126 13.39 -4.12 1.17
N ASN A 127 13.21 -5.09 2.06
CA ASN A 127 13.78 -6.44 2.07
C ASN A 127 13.76 -7.13 0.70
N THR A 128 14.71 -6.78 -0.15
CA THR A 128 15.00 -7.53 -1.37
C THR A 128 15.92 -8.66 -0.91
N PRO A 129 15.48 -9.93 -0.92
CA PRO A 129 16.39 -11.02 -0.62
C PRO A 129 17.50 -10.94 -1.67
N ALA A 130 18.74 -10.73 -1.20
CA ALA A 130 19.89 -10.79 -2.08
C ALA A 130 19.88 -12.16 -2.79
N PRO A 131 20.09 -12.24 -4.11
CA PRO A 131 20.21 -13.51 -4.80
C PRO A 131 21.33 -14.34 -4.15
N GLY A 132 20.97 -15.40 -3.42
CA GLY A 132 21.90 -16.27 -2.70
C GLY A 132 21.77 -16.28 -1.17
N ALA A 133 20.85 -15.52 -0.56
CA ALA A 133 20.60 -15.61 0.88
C ALA A 133 19.84 -16.91 1.24
N PRO A 134 20.30 -17.74 2.20
CA PRO A 134 19.55 -18.90 2.68
C PRO A 134 18.24 -18.49 3.34
N ALA A 135 17.19 -19.30 3.17
CA ALA A 135 15.91 -19.09 3.83
C ALA A 135 16.08 -19.06 5.36
N PRO A 136 15.45 -18.12 6.09
CA PRO A 136 15.48 -18.13 7.54
C PRO A 136 14.69 -19.34 8.05
N HIS A 137 15.36 -20.18 8.83
CA HIS A 137 14.72 -21.26 9.57
C HIS A 137 13.83 -20.67 10.67
N SER A 138 12.54 -21.04 10.65
CA SER A 138 11.63 -20.77 11.77
C SER A 138 12.02 -21.65 12.97
N SER A 139 12.31 -21.01 14.10
CA SER A 139 12.22 -21.63 15.43
C SER A 139 10.85 -21.39 16.03
#